data_AF-A0A8J5HXZ4-F1
#
_entry.id   AF-A0A8J5HXZ4-F1
#
_cell.length_a   1.000
_cell.length_b   1.000
_cell.length_c   1.000
_cell.angle_alpha   90.00
_cell.angle_beta   90.00
_cell.angle_gamma   90.00
#
_symmetry.space_group_name_H-M   'P 1'
#
loop_
_entity.id
_entity.type
_entity.pdbx_description
1 polymer ?
#
loop_
_entity_poly.entity_id
_entity_poly.type
_entity_poly.pdbx_seq_one_letter_code
_entity_poly.pdbx_strand_id
1 'polypeptide(L)' 'MCMARKQEKNYSERVMLIYDGLHYDALAMSPYDGVPEEFDQTIFFVISDRSIGPVENFALNLVKDAQK' A
#
# COMPACT_ATOMS: atom_id res chain seq x y z
N MET A 1 -5.90 -10.08 -0.24
CA MET A 1 -6.08 -9.78 1.21
C MET A 1 -4.76 -9.25 1.75
N CYS A 2 -4.68 -7.94 2.03
CA CYS A 2 -3.45 -7.27 2.46
C CYS A 2 -3.12 -7.68 3.92
N MET A 3 -2.03 -8.43 4.15
CA MET A 3 -1.74 -8.98 5.49
C MET A 3 -1.00 -7.97 6.39
N ALA A 4 -1.75 -7.34 7.30
CA ALA A 4 -1.26 -6.42 8.34
C ALA A 4 -0.62 -7.13 9.57
N ARG A 5 0.19 -8.18 9.38
CA ARG A 5 0.65 -9.03 10.50
C ARG A 5 1.67 -8.42 11.47
N LYS A 6 2.17 -7.19 11.24
CA LYS A 6 3.09 -6.48 12.16
C LYS A 6 2.49 -5.25 12.83
N GLN A 7 1.16 -5.09 12.79
CA GLN A 7 0.49 -3.93 13.40
C GLN A 7 0.67 -3.86 14.93
N GLU A 8 0.92 -4.99 15.59
CA GLU A 8 1.08 -5.08 17.05
C GLU A 8 2.35 -4.41 17.59
N LYS A 9 3.37 -4.19 16.75
CA LYS A 9 4.64 -3.57 17.18
C LYS A 9 4.63 -2.04 17.12
N ASN A 10 3.50 -1.40 16.80
CA ASN A 10 3.34 0.06 16.72
C ASN A 10 4.44 0.78 15.92
N TYR A 11 4.86 0.21 14.78
CA TYR A 11 5.74 0.92 13.87
C TYR A 11 5.03 2.12 13.25
N SER A 12 5.74 3.24 13.12
CA SER A 12 5.27 4.48 12.52
C SER A 12 5.21 4.43 10.99
N GLU A 13 5.70 3.35 10.38
CA GLU A 13 5.84 3.20 8.94
C GLU A 13 5.28 1.86 8.49
N ARG A 14 4.77 1.81 7.25
CA ARG A 14 4.26 0.62 6.59
C ARG A 14 4.69 0.55 5.14
N VAL A 15 4.85 -0.68 4.69
CA VAL A 15 4.99 -1.03 3.28
C VAL A 15 3.76 -1.84 2.87
N MET A 16 3.39 -1.76 1.60
CA MET A 16 2.24 -2.47 1.05
C MET A 16 2.67 -3.56 0.08
N LEU A 17 1.95 -4.68 0.12
CA LEU A 17 2.16 -5.82 -0.77
C LEU A 17 0.81 -6.28 -1.29
N ILE A 18 0.73 -6.57 -2.59
CA ILE A 18 -0.40 -7.26 -3.19
C ILE A 18 -0.09 -8.76 -3.21
N TYR A 19 -1.13 -9.57 -2.97
CA TYR A 19 -1.06 -11.02 -3.03
C TYR A 19 -2.23 -11.55 -3.85
N ASP A 20 -1.93 -12.30 -4.90
CA ASP A 20 -2.89 -12.87 -5.85
C ASP A 20 -3.30 -14.32 -5.52
N GLY A 21 -2.62 -14.97 -4.56
CA GLY A 21 -2.81 -16.39 -4.26
C GLY A 21 -1.56 -17.24 -4.46
N LEU A 22 -0.54 -16.73 -5.17
CA LEU A 22 0.74 -17.40 -5.42
C LEU A 22 1.94 -16.44 -5.23
N HIS A 23 1.84 -15.21 -5.72
CA HIS A 23 2.91 -14.23 -5.77
C HIS A 23 2.65 -13.03 -4.86
N TYR A 24 3.74 -12.48 -4.32
CA TYR A 24 3.74 -11.21 -3.61
C TYR A 24 4.45 -10.17 -4.46
N ASP A 25 3.74 -9.08 -4.76
CA ASP A 25 4.30 -7.93 -5.46
C ASP A 25 4.28 -6.70 -4.55
N ALA A 26 5.35 -5.90 -4.63
CA ALA A 26 5.46 -4.65 -3.90
C ALA A 26 4.55 -3.59 -4.54
N LEU A 27 3.85 -2.83 -3.70
CA LEU A 27 3.03 -1.71 -4.16
C LEU A 27 3.77 -0.39 -3.93
N ALA A 28 3.81 0.42 -4.97
CA ALA A 28 4.32 1.78 -4.92
C ALA A 28 3.24 2.77 -5.39
N MET A 29 3.24 3.97 -4.83
CA MET A 29 2.35 5.06 -5.24
C MET A 29 3.15 6.13 -5.97
N SER A 30 2.77 6.42 -7.20
CA SER A 30 3.23 7.60 -7.92
C SER A 30 2.35 8.82 -7.58
N PRO A 31 2.91 10.04 -7.43
CA PRO A 31 2.13 11.23 -7.12
C PRO A 31 1.09 11.61 -8.17
N TYR A 32 1.39 11.35 -9.45
CA TYR A 32 0.50 11.51 -10.60
C TYR A 32 1.03 10.67 -11.79
N ASP A 33 0.22 10.51 -12.83
CA ASP A 33 0.60 9.74 -14.01
C ASP A 33 1.76 10.38 -14.78
N GLY A 34 2.73 9.55 -15.20
CA GLY A 34 3.88 9.98 -16.00
C GLY A 34 5.04 10.60 -15.22
N VAL A 35 5.02 10.49 -13.89
CA VAL A 35 6.14 10.88 -13.02
C VAL A 35 7.25 9.83 -13.09
N PRO A 36 8.55 10.23 -13.03
CA PRO A 36 9.63 9.26 -12.91
C PRO A 36 9.50 8.38 -11.67
N GLU A 37 9.93 7.11 -11.78
CA GLU A 37 9.86 6.12 -10.69
C GLU A 37 10.61 6.55 -9.42
N GLU A 38 11.55 7.49 -9.50
CA GLU A 38 12.26 8.03 -8.32
C GLU A 38 11.34 8.72 -7.31
N PHE A 39 10.14 9.13 -7.75
CA PHE A 39 9.12 9.74 -6.90
C PHE A 39 8.12 8.73 -6.34
N ASP A 40 8.27 7.45 -6.68
CA ASP A 40 7.37 6.41 -6.21
C ASP A 40 7.55 6.19 -4.71
N GLN A 41 6.45 6.36 -3.98
CA GLN A 41 6.42 6.14 -2.55
C GLN A 41 6.09 4.67 -2.24
N THR A 42 7.01 3.99 -1.56
CA THR A 42 6.83 2.60 -1.08
C THR A 42 6.70 2.50 0.45
N ILE A 43 7.03 3.57 1.17
CA ILE A 43 6.95 3.68 2.63
C ILE A 43 5.89 4.71 2.99
N PHE A 44 4.91 4.29 3.78
CA PHE A 44 3.77 5.10 4.20
C PHE A 44 3.76 5.30 5.71
N PHE A 45 3.57 6.53 6.15
CA PHE A 45 3.48 6.85 7.58
C PHE A 45 2.12 6.46 8.15
N VAL A 46 2.16 5.87 9.33
CA VAL A 46 0.97 5.52 10.11
C VAL A 46 0.48 6.77 10.83
N ILE A 47 -0.74 7.18 10.56
CA ILE A 47 -1.37 8.31 11.24
C ILE A 47 -2.04 7.84 12.55
N SER A 48 -2.54 8.78 13.36
CA SER A 48 -3.01 8.53 14.73
C SER A 48 -4.10 7.45 14.86
N ASP A 49 -4.89 7.21 13.81
CA ASP A 49 -5.94 6.18 13.78
C ASP A 49 -5.42 4.78 13.38
N ARG A 50 -4.10 4.62 13.25
CA ARG A 50 -3.42 3.42 12.75
C ARG A 50 -3.68 3.07 11.28
N SER A 51 -4.26 3.96 10.49
CA SER A 51 -4.30 3.86 9.04
C SER A 51 -3.05 4.47 8.42
N ILE A 52 -2.88 4.28 7.10
CA ILE A 52 -1.95 5.08 6.28
C ILE A 52 -2.70 6.15 5.47
N GLY A 53 -3.87 6.58 5.96
CA GLY A 53 -4.69 7.61 5.33
C GLY A 53 -5.35 7.15 4.01
N PRO A 54 -5.54 8.07 3.04
CA PRO A 54 -6.30 7.79 1.80
C PRO A 54 -5.65 6.73 0.90
N VAL A 55 -4.36 6.43 1.12
CA VAL A 55 -3.61 5.40 0.39
C VAL A 55 -4.28 4.03 0.46
N GLU A 56 -4.89 3.69 1.60
CA GLU A 56 -5.58 2.40 1.75
C GLU A 56 -6.73 2.26 0.74
N ASN A 57 -7.45 3.35 0.47
CA ASN A 57 -8.56 3.34 -0.47
C ASN A 57 -8.08 3.18 -1.92
N PHE A 58 -6.94 3.78 -2.29
CA PHE A 58 -6.33 3.56 -3.60
C PHE A 58 -5.92 2.10 -3.80
N ALA A 59 -5.27 1.49 -2.81
CA ALA A 59 -4.91 0.08 -2.87
C ALA A 59 -6.14 -0.83 -2.94
N LEU A 60 -7.21 -0.52 -2.19
CA LEU A 60 -8.47 -1.27 -2.26
C LEU A 60 -9.13 -1.18 -3.64
N ASN A 61 -9.11 0.01 -4.26
CA ASN A 61 -9.65 0.19 -5.61
C ASN A 61 -8.81 -0.55 -6.64
N LEU A 62 -7.48 -0.52 -6.53
CA LEU A 62 -6.58 -1.29 -7.39
C LEU A 62 -6.89 -2.80 -7.33
N VAL A 63 -7.11 -3.35 -6.14
CA VAL A 63 -7.49 -4.76 -5.97
C VAL A 63 -8.84 -5.06 -6.62
N LYS A 64 -9.83 -4.17 -6.49
CA LYS A 64 -11.14 -4.35 -7.13
C LYS A 64 -11.05 -4.34 -8.65
N ASP A 65 -10.22 -3.47 -9.21
CA ASP A 65 -10.05 -3.39 -10.67
C ASP A 65 -9.22 -4.56 -11.20
N ALA A 66 -8.28 -5.10 -10.43
CA ALA A 66 -7.53 -6.32 -10.78
C ALA A 66 -8.38 -7.60 -10.71
N GLN A 67 -9.53 -7.57 -10.02
CA GLN A 67 -10.46 -8.71 -9.88
C GLN A 67 -11.66 -8.66 -10.84
N LYS A 68 -11.74 -7.67 -11.73
CA LYS A 68 -12.72 -7.61 -12.81
C LYS A 68 -12.28 -8.44 -14.01
#